data_AF-A0A1Z4R2B7-F1
#
_entry.id   AF-A0A1Z4R2B7-F1
#
_cell.length_a   1.000
_cell.length_b   1.000
_cell.length_c   1.000
_cell.angle_alpha   90.00
_cell.angle_beta   90.00
_cell.angle_gamma   90.00
#
_symmetry.space_group_name_H-M   'P 1'
#
loop_
_entity.id
_entity.type
_entity.pdbx_description
1 polymer ?
#
loop_
_entity_poly.entity_id
_entity_poly.type
_entity_poly.pdbx_seq_one_letter_code
_entity_poly.pdbx_strand_id
1 'polypeptide(L)'
;MLGISHLLISGTATSLFLGTASPTIIVTGAVAGLLPDIDISTSPAGQVFPWVSRYLERRMPHRSCTHSLLASLILAIASYGMALFHPSLINLVHAINIGYLFGWFADAFTRGGVQMFYPSRVKCVCPGNRNLRLRTGSNAEYFVLIVLMAISLAVFNINNSGGMLRQFNRLIASSSGVESLYNASGATNLIKARIQGVRGSDRSRVEGDFLVIQTHGAGFIVQSARGEIYKVGTEAGSQIISERITADVGKAAITTIEPVALEEEQLLEVLTPFNRVGAMVFVSGQLSVDDPESIKLTPDPYQFPYMRASGESVSLEVAPLNQVIEKLGEQFATGNLQIRIINAAQTTATSNFKAQFS
;
A
#
# COMPACT_ATOMS: atom_id res chain seq x y z
N MET A 1 7.16 26.11 -22.77
CA MET A 1 6.73 26.75 -21.51
C MET A 1 7.99 27.20 -20.77
N LEU A 2 7.96 27.66 -19.51
CA LEU A 2 9.20 27.75 -18.71
C LEU A 2 9.78 26.34 -18.50
N GLY A 3 11.11 26.18 -18.58
CA GLY A 3 11.77 24.88 -18.39
C GLY A 3 11.46 24.24 -17.02
N ILE A 4 11.33 25.04 -15.97
CA ILE A 4 10.94 24.57 -14.63
C ILE A 4 9.52 24.00 -14.64
N SER A 5 8.61 24.57 -15.43
CA SER A 5 7.25 24.06 -15.55
C SER A 5 7.24 22.70 -16.25
N HIS A 6 8.09 22.49 -17.28
CA HIS A 6 8.25 21.18 -17.93
C HIS A 6 8.78 20.13 -16.95
N LEU A 7 9.82 20.46 -16.18
CA LEU A 7 10.39 19.58 -15.16
C LEU A 7 9.33 19.13 -14.15
N LEU A 8 8.54 20.08 -13.61
CA LEU A 8 7.52 19.76 -12.62
C LEU A 8 6.37 18.95 -13.21
N ILE A 9 5.86 19.28 -14.40
CA ILE A 9 4.77 18.51 -15.03
C ILE A 9 5.22 17.09 -15.32
N SER A 10 6.38 16.93 -15.97
CA SER A 10 6.90 15.61 -16.33
C SER A 10 7.23 14.77 -15.10
N GLY A 11 7.90 15.34 -14.09
CA GLY A 11 8.19 14.63 -12.84
C GLY A 11 6.93 14.23 -12.07
N THR A 12 5.94 15.11 -11.99
CA THR A 12 4.65 14.83 -11.32
C THR A 12 3.88 13.75 -12.06
N ALA A 13 3.82 13.81 -13.39
CA ALA A 13 3.20 12.78 -14.21
C ALA A 13 3.89 11.43 -14.01
N THR A 14 5.23 11.39 -14.05
CA THR A 14 5.99 10.16 -13.79
C THR A 14 5.69 9.57 -12.42
N SER A 15 5.66 10.40 -11.36
CA SER A 15 5.31 9.94 -10.01
C SER A 15 3.88 9.38 -9.95
N LEU A 16 2.92 10.06 -10.58
CA LEU A 16 1.51 9.69 -10.57
C LEU A 16 1.25 8.38 -11.34
N PHE A 17 1.73 8.27 -12.57
CA PHE A 17 1.48 7.12 -13.44
C PHE A 17 2.23 5.86 -12.99
N LEU A 18 3.42 6.00 -12.41
CA LEU A 18 4.18 4.87 -11.87
C LEU A 18 3.88 4.59 -10.39
N GLY A 19 3.08 5.43 -9.73
CA GLY A 19 2.76 5.28 -8.32
C GLY A 19 4.00 5.23 -7.41
N THR A 20 5.06 5.96 -7.78
CA THR A 20 6.37 5.87 -7.13
C THR A 20 6.78 7.17 -6.47
N ALA A 21 7.41 7.06 -5.30
CA ALA A 21 8.09 8.15 -4.60
C ALA A 21 9.61 8.10 -4.78
N SER A 22 10.13 7.22 -5.64
CA SER A 22 11.58 7.09 -5.86
C SER A 22 12.15 8.35 -6.51
N PRO A 23 13.11 9.04 -5.87
CA PRO A 23 13.69 10.26 -6.41
C PRO A 23 14.35 10.05 -7.77
N THR A 24 15.00 8.90 -7.98
CA THR A 24 15.71 8.61 -9.23
C THR A 24 14.74 8.56 -10.41
N ILE A 25 13.64 7.82 -10.27
CA ILE A 25 12.64 7.65 -11.32
C ILE A 25 11.95 8.99 -11.62
N ILE A 26 11.60 9.76 -10.59
CA ILE A 26 10.95 11.07 -10.74
C ILE A 26 11.87 12.06 -11.45
N VAL A 27 13.15 12.14 -11.05
CA VAL A 27 14.13 13.02 -11.69
C VAL A 27 14.39 12.60 -13.14
N THR A 28 14.49 11.30 -13.43
CA THR A 28 14.62 10.81 -14.81
C THR A 28 13.45 11.26 -15.67
N GLY A 29 12.22 11.12 -15.19
CA GLY A 29 11.03 11.58 -15.89
C GLY A 29 10.99 13.10 -16.09
N ALA A 30 11.34 13.87 -15.05
CA ALA A 30 11.43 15.33 -15.12
C ALA A 30 12.42 15.76 -16.21
N VAL A 31 13.64 15.24 -16.20
CA VAL A 31 14.69 15.56 -17.18
C VAL A 31 14.29 15.13 -18.58
N ALA A 32 13.66 13.95 -18.74
CA ALA A 32 13.16 13.48 -20.03
C ALA A 32 12.11 14.44 -20.63
N GLY A 33 11.36 15.16 -19.79
CA GLY A 33 10.41 16.19 -20.21
C GLY A 33 11.02 17.42 -20.90
N LEU A 34 12.33 17.66 -20.75
CA LEU A 34 13.05 18.73 -21.44
C LEU A 34 13.56 18.31 -22.82
N LEU A 35 13.65 17.01 -23.10
CA LEU A 35 14.20 16.49 -24.35
C LEU A 35 13.45 16.96 -25.61
N PRO A 36 12.12 17.17 -25.63
CA PRO A 36 11.43 17.69 -26.81
C PRO A 36 11.99 19.04 -27.30
N ASP A 37 12.47 19.89 -26.38
CA ASP A 37 13.04 21.21 -26.68
C ASP A 37 14.45 21.16 -27.27
N ILE A 38 14.97 19.96 -27.59
CA ILE A 38 16.22 19.79 -28.35
C ILE A 38 16.14 20.41 -29.75
N ASP A 39 14.96 20.82 -30.23
CA ASP A 39 14.76 21.51 -31.49
C ASP A 39 15.18 23.00 -31.48
N ILE A 40 15.51 23.57 -30.31
CA ILE A 40 16.09 24.92 -30.18
C ILE A 40 17.50 24.85 -29.58
N SER A 41 18.49 25.44 -30.22
CA SER A 41 19.88 25.42 -29.74
C SER A 41 20.15 26.17 -28.43
N THR A 42 19.29 27.12 -28.06
CA THR A 42 19.40 27.87 -26.80
C THR A 42 18.75 27.18 -25.60
N SER A 43 17.96 26.11 -25.79
CA SER A 43 17.30 25.40 -24.69
C SER A 43 18.31 24.56 -23.89
N PRO A 44 18.03 24.22 -22.61
CA PRO A 44 18.92 23.34 -21.85
C PRO A 44 19.21 22.01 -22.55
N ALA A 45 18.20 21.37 -23.16
CA ALA A 45 18.38 20.13 -23.91
C ALA A 45 19.16 20.35 -25.22
N GLY A 46 18.91 21.45 -25.92
CA GLY A 46 19.61 21.80 -27.16
C GLY A 46 21.08 22.17 -26.96
N GLN A 47 21.44 22.69 -25.79
CA GLN A 47 22.83 23.00 -25.41
C GLN A 47 23.65 21.74 -25.11
N VAL A 48 23.03 20.65 -24.67
CA VAL A 48 23.72 19.37 -24.44
C VAL A 48 24.16 18.74 -25.77
N PHE A 49 23.33 18.83 -26.81
CA PHE A 49 23.62 18.31 -28.15
C PHE A 49 23.53 19.41 -29.22
N PRO A 50 24.49 20.36 -29.24
CA PRO A 50 24.42 21.57 -30.08
C PRO A 50 24.43 21.29 -31.58
N TRP A 51 24.96 20.14 -31.99
CA TRP A 51 25.00 19.70 -33.39
C TRP A 51 23.63 19.21 -33.87
N VAL A 52 22.90 18.46 -33.04
CA VAL A 52 21.52 18.02 -33.32
C VAL A 52 20.58 19.21 -33.30
N SER A 53 20.67 20.05 -32.27
CA SER A 53 19.73 21.15 -32.09
C SER A 53 19.84 22.21 -33.19
N ARG A 54 21.05 22.63 -33.56
CA ARG A 54 21.24 23.57 -34.69
C ARG A 54 20.76 23.01 -36.02
N TYR A 55 20.89 21.69 -36.22
CA TYR A 55 20.39 21.05 -37.44
C TYR A 55 18.86 21.04 -37.48
N LEU A 56 18.22 20.67 -36.37
CA LEU A 56 16.76 20.67 -36.24
C LEU A 56 16.19 22.09 -36.36
N GLU A 57 16.78 23.06 -35.66
CA GLU A 57 16.36 24.47 -35.66
C GLU A 57 16.40 25.09 -37.07
N ARG A 58 17.38 24.70 -37.90
CA ARG A 58 17.47 25.17 -39.30
C ARG A 58 16.47 24.52 -40.23
N ARG A 59 16.11 23.25 -39.98
CA ARG A 59 15.35 22.42 -40.94
C ARG A 59 13.87 22.31 -40.60
N MET A 60 13.51 22.48 -39.33
CA MET A 60 12.17 22.24 -38.81
C MET A 60 11.68 23.42 -37.96
N PRO A 61 10.39 23.78 -38.05
CA PRO A 61 9.84 24.78 -37.15
C PRO A 61 9.83 24.25 -35.71
N HIS A 62 10.07 25.13 -34.73
CA HIS A 62 9.97 24.78 -33.32
C HIS A 62 8.57 24.21 -32.98
N ARG A 63 8.55 23.21 -32.10
CA ARG A 63 7.36 22.44 -31.67
C ARG A 63 6.68 21.66 -32.78
N SER A 64 7.51 21.13 -33.67
CA SER A 64 7.09 20.29 -34.79
C SER A 64 7.43 18.83 -34.53
N CYS A 65 8.50 18.33 -35.14
CA CYS A 65 8.86 16.91 -35.13
C CYS A 65 9.07 16.36 -33.71
N THR A 66 9.83 17.06 -32.87
CA THR A 66 10.15 16.62 -31.50
C THR A 66 9.00 16.72 -30.51
N HIS A 67 7.91 17.41 -30.87
CA HIS A 67 6.73 17.61 -30.02
C HIS A 67 5.51 16.86 -30.59
N SER A 68 5.75 15.64 -31.05
CA SER A 68 4.75 14.83 -31.76
C SER A 68 4.57 13.46 -31.13
N LEU A 69 3.41 12.86 -31.36
CA LEU A 69 3.14 11.47 -31.00
C LEU A 69 4.09 10.52 -31.74
N LEU A 70 4.48 10.86 -32.97
CA LEU A 70 5.45 10.07 -33.74
C LEU A 70 6.82 10.05 -33.06
N ALA A 71 7.32 11.20 -32.59
CA ALA A 71 8.59 11.24 -31.86
C ALA A 71 8.50 10.46 -30.53
N SER A 72 7.37 10.57 -29.83
CA SER A 72 7.12 9.78 -28.61
C SER A 72 7.10 8.27 -28.90
N LEU A 73 6.49 7.86 -30.01
CA LEU A 73 6.46 6.45 -30.44
C LEU A 73 7.85 5.94 -30.81
N ILE A 74 8.65 6.72 -31.54
CA ILE A 74 10.03 6.36 -31.89
C ILE A 74 10.88 6.21 -30.63
N LEU A 75 10.75 7.14 -29.69
CA LEU A 75 11.43 7.07 -28.40
C LEU A 75 10.98 5.82 -27.63
N ALA A 76 9.68 5.50 -27.62
CA ALA A 76 9.16 4.30 -26.99
C ALA A 76 9.75 3.03 -27.60
N ILE A 77 9.73 2.88 -28.92
CA ILE A 77 10.28 1.71 -29.61
C ILE A 77 11.77 1.54 -29.27
N ALA A 78 12.56 2.61 -29.33
CA ALA A 78 13.99 2.55 -29.03
C ALA A 78 14.26 2.20 -27.55
N SER A 79 13.57 2.88 -26.63
CA SER A 79 13.80 2.73 -25.19
C SER A 79 13.27 1.39 -24.64
N TYR A 80 12.10 0.93 -25.09
CA TYR A 80 11.60 -0.40 -24.73
C TYR A 80 12.38 -1.51 -25.43
N GLY A 81 12.87 -1.29 -26.66
CA GLY A 81 13.78 -2.22 -27.33
C GLY A 81 15.05 -2.45 -26.51
N MET A 82 15.62 -1.38 -25.92
CA MET A 82 16.75 -1.50 -24.99
C MET A 82 16.37 -2.23 -23.69
N ALA A 83 15.16 -2.03 -23.16
CA ALA A 83 14.68 -2.71 -21.96
C ALA A 83 14.57 -4.24 -22.14
N LEU A 84 14.38 -4.74 -23.37
CA LEU A 84 14.39 -6.18 -23.65
C LEU A 84 15.75 -6.82 -23.34
N PHE A 85 16.85 -6.09 -23.54
CA PHE A 85 18.21 -6.55 -23.23
C PHE A 85 18.63 -6.25 -21.78
N HIS A 86 18.02 -5.24 -21.17
CA HIS A 86 18.28 -4.83 -19.78
C HIS A 86 16.98 -4.64 -18.98
N PRO A 87 16.33 -5.74 -18.52
CA PRO A 87 15.02 -5.67 -17.85
C PRO A 87 15.01 -4.84 -16.56
N SER A 88 16.15 -4.72 -15.88
CA SER A 88 16.30 -3.90 -14.66
C SER A 88 16.04 -2.41 -14.90
N LEU A 89 16.15 -1.93 -16.16
CA LEU A 89 15.94 -0.53 -16.52
C LEU A 89 14.49 -0.19 -16.88
N ILE A 90 13.57 -1.15 -16.82
CA ILE A 90 12.20 -0.97 -17.30
C ILE A 90 11.48 0.23 -16.65
N ASN A 91 11.69 0.44 -15.35
CA ASN A 91 11.10 1.57 -14.61
C ASN A 91 11.64 2.92 -15.09
N LEU A 92 12.94 2.99 -15.43
CA LEU A 92 13.53 4.19 -16.01
C LEU A 92 13.01 4.44 -17.43
N VAL A 93 12.83 3.38 -18.21
CA VAL A 93 12.26 3.47 -19.56
C VAL A 93 10.82 3.98 -19.52
N HIS A 94 9.99 3.50 -18.58
CA HIS A 94 8.67 4.06 -18.37
C HIS A 94 8.74 5.55 -18.00
N ALA A 95 9.64 5.92 -17.08
CA ALA A 95 9.81 7.31 -16.66
C ALA A 95 10.20 8.23 -17.81
N ILE A 96 11.12 7.80 -18.69
CA ILE A 96 11.55 8.55 -19.87
C ILE A 96 10.37 8.80 -20.81
N ASN A 97 9.58 7.77 -21.11
CA ASN A 97 8.45 7.88 -22.03
C ASN A 97 7.33 8.77 -21.49
N ILE A 98 6.96 8.58 -20.22
CA ILE A 98 5.95 9.41 -19.55
C ILE A 98 6.45 10.85 -19.46
N GLY A 99 7.68 11.05 -19.01
CA GLY A 99 8.30 12.36 -18.87
C GLY A 99 8.35 13.13 -20.19
N TYR A 100 8.83 12.48 -21.25
CA TYR A 100 8.88 13.04 -22.61
C TYR A 100 7.49 13.45 -23.11
N LEU A 101 6.52 12.53 -23.03
CA LEU A 101 5.15 12.74 -23.50
C LEU A 101 4.50 13.95 -22.81
N PHE A 102 4.51 13.96 -21.47
CA PHE A 102 3.90 15.05 -20.70
C PHE A 102 4.68 16.36 -20.80
N GLY A 103 5.98 16.28 -21.09
CA GLY A 103 6.86 17.43 -21.34
C GLY A 103 6.37 18.26 -22.52
N TRP A 104 6.29 17.66 -23.73
CA TRP A 104 5.80 18.39 -24.89
C TRP A 104 4.28 18.56 -24.90
N PHE A 105 3.52 17.65 -24.28
CA PHE A 105 2.06 17.78 -24.19
C PHE A 105 1.65 19.05 -23.42
N ALA A 106 2.42 19.45 -22.41
CA ALA A 106 2.21 20.71 -21.71
C ALA A 106 2.23 21.93 -22.65
N ASP A 107 3.02 21.91 -23.72
CA ASP A 107 3.07 23.00 -24.68
C ASP A 107 1.80 23.14 -25.54
N ALA A 108 0.95 22.12 -25.60
CA ALA A 108 -0.38 22.23 -26.19
C ALA A 108 -1.25 23.27 -25.45
N PHE A 109 -0.96 23.53 -24.16
CA PHE A 109 -1.66 24.54 -23.34
C PHE A 109 -1.13 25.97 -23.49
N THR A 110 -0.05 26.14 -24.24
CA THR A 110 0.53 27.44 -24.51
C THR A 110 -0.08 28.07 -25.76
N ARG A 111 0.08 29.38 -25.93
CA ARG A 111 -0.37 30.09 -27.14
C ARG A 111 0.22 29.54 -28.44
N GLY A 112 1.43 28.97 -28.39
CA GLY A 112 2.15 28.44 -29.55
C GLY A 112 1.62 27.11 -30.05
N GLY A 113 1.03 26.29 -29.16
CA GLY A 113 0.63 24.92 -29.45
C GLY A 113 1.78 24.01 -29.87
N VAL A 114 1.43 22.81 -30.31
CA VAL A 114 2.37 21.78 -30.78
C VAL A 114 1.82 21.06 -32.02
N GLN A 115 2.68 20.64 -32.95
CA GLN A 115 2.26 19.81 -34.08
C GLN A 115 2.20 18.32 -33.66
N MET A 116 1.19 18.00 -32.86
CA MET A 116 0.98 16.67 -32.27
C MET A 116 1.00 15.53 -33.31
N PHE A 117 0.44 15.79 -34.50
CA PHE A 117 0.32 14.83 -35.61
C PHE A 117 1.31 15.10 -36.75
N TYR A 118 2.52 15.60 -36.46
CA TYR A 118 3.59 15.72 -37.44
C TYR A 118 3.72 14.42 -38.26
N PRO A 119 3.81 14.46 -39.61
CA PRO A 119 4.15 15.61 -40.47
C PRO A 119 2.99 16.55 -40.83
N SER A 120 1.78 16.33 -40.32
CA SER A 120 0.69 17.30 -40.47
C SER A 120 1.04 18.61 -39.77
N ARG A 121 0.86 19.73 -40.47
CA ARG A 121 1.16 21.08 -39.94
C ARG A 121 0.09 21.60 -38.96
N VAL A 122 -0.93 20.80 -38.66
CA VAL A 122 -2.01 21.17 -37.74
C VAL A 122 -1.46 21.25 -36.32
N LYS A 123 -1.63 22.42 -35.70
CA LYS A 123 -1.22 22.65 -34.31
C LYS A 123 -2.36 22.28 -33.36
N CYS A 124 -2.10 21.31 -32.49
CA CYS A 124 -2.95 21.01 -31.36
C CYS A 124 -2.77 22.11 -30.30
N VAL A 125 -3.89 22.64 -29.84
CA VAL A 125 -3.98 23.71 -28.85
C VAL A 125 -5.17 23.46 -27.93
N CYS A 126 -4.99 23.67 -26.64
CA CYS A 126 -6.06 23.56 -25.65
C CYS A 126 -5.90 24.65 -24.59
N PRO A 127 -6.93 25.41 -24.21
CA PRO A 127 -8.29 25.46 -24.75
C PRO A 127 -8.38 26.15 -26.12
N GLY A 128 -9.51 25.98 -26.82
CA GLY A 128 -9.76 26.62 -28.13
C GLY A 128 -9.66 28.15 -28.10
N ASN A 129 -10.05 28.79 -27.00
CA ASN A 129 -9.92 30.24 -26.82
C ASN A 129 -8.46 30.65 -26.53
N ARG A 130 -7.89 31.49 -27.39
CA ARG A 130 -6.49 31.96 -27.30
C ARG A 130 -6.20 32.74 -26.01
N ASN A 131 -7.19 33.42 -25.43
CA ASN A 131 -7.01 34.22 -24.21
C ASN A 131 -6.87 33.37 -22.95
N LEU A 132 -7.37 32.13 -22.98
CA LEU A 132 -7.24 31.17 -21.87
C LEU A 132 -5.94 30.36 -21.94
N ARG A 133 -5.14 30.51 -22.99
CA ARG A 133 -3.88 29.79 -23.16
C ARG A 133 -2.75 30.51 -22.44
N LEU A 134 -1.82 29.71 -21.90
CA LEU A 134 -0.67 30.20 -21.17
C LEU A 134 0.27 30.98 -22.11
N ARG A 135 0.67 32.16 -21.65
CA ARG A 135 1.76 32.94 -22.25
C ARG A 135 3.01 32.66 -21.43
N THR A 136 4.09 32.27 -22.10
CA THR A 136 5.39 32.03 -21.46
C THR A 136 5.87 33.28 -20.71
N GLY A 137 6.30 33.13 -19.46
CA GLY A 137 6.73 34.18 -18.55
C GLY A 137 5.59 35.03 -17.96
N SER A 138 4.33 34.61 -18.05
CA SER A 138 3.19 35.39 -17.52
C SER A 138 2.83 35.03 -16.07
N ASN A 139 2.19 35.96 -15.36
CA ASN A 139 1.69 35.72 -13.99
C ASN A 139 0.78 34.48 -13.90
N ALA A 140 0.01 34.19 -14.96
CA ALA A 140 -0.84 33.01 -15.02
C ALA A 140 -0.01 31.70 -15.04
N GLU A 141 1.13 31.68 -15.74
CA GLU A 141 2.02 30.51 -15.74
C GLU A 141 2.68 30.31 -14.37
N TYR A 142 3.10 31.38 -13.70
CA TYR A 142 3.60 31.29 -12.32
C TYR A 142 2.54 30.81 -11.33
N PHE A 143 1.28 31.23 -11.49
CA PHE A 143 0.18 30.70 -10.68
C PHE A 143 -0.02 29.19 -10.92
N VAL A 144 -0.05 28.76 -12.18
CA VAL A 144 -0.13 27.33 -12.54
C VAL A 144 1.06 26.56 -11.97
N LEU A 145 2.27 27.14 -11.99
CA LEU A 145 3.46 26.53 -11.41
C LEU A 145 3.31 26.29 -9.90
N ILE A 146 2.77 27.25 -9.14
CA ILE A 146 2.50 27.10 -7.70
C ILE A 146 1.48 26.00 -7.45
N VAL A 147 0.40 25.98 -8.22
CA VAL A 147 -0.64 24.92 -8.12
C VAL A 147 -0.03 23.55 -8.43
N LEU A 148 0.78 23.44 -9.48
CA LEU A 148 1.49 22.21 -9.84
C LEU A 148 2.48 21.77 -8.77
N MET A 149 3.17 22.71 -8.10
CA MET A 149 4.04 22.40 -6.96
C MET A 149 3.23 21.78 -5.81
N ALA A 150 2.08 22.37 -5.46
CA ALA A 150 1.20 21.80 -4.44
C ALA A 150 0.69 20.40 -4.82
N ILE A 151 0.30 20.19 -6.08
CA ILE A 151 -0.10 18.87 -6.59
C ILE A 151 1.06 17.88 -6.52
N SER A 152 2.27 18.29 -6.93
CA SER A 152 3.47 17.44 -6.89
C SER A 152 3.78 16.98 -5.47
N LEU A 153 3.72 17.89 -4.49
CA LEU A 153 3.90 17.57 -3.07
C LEU A 153 2.82 16.61 -2.55
N ALA A 154 1.56 16.82 -2.94
CA ALA A 154 0.46 15.92 -2.57
C ALA A 154 0.64 14.52 -3.16
N VAL A 155 0.98 14.41 -4.46
CA VAL A 155 1.25 13.13 -5.13
C VAL A 155 2.44 12.42 -4.49
N PHE A 156 3.52 13.15 -4.20
CA PHE A 156 4.69 12.60 -3.52
C PHE A 156 4.34 12.07 -2.13
N ASN A 157 3.55 12.81 -1.35
CA ASN A 157 3.10 12.37 -0.02
C ASN A 157 2.25 11.09 -0.10
N ILE A 158 1.28 11.05 -1.01
CA ILE A 158 0.40 9.89 -1.21
C ILE A 158 1.21 8.65 -1.62
N ASN A 159 2.15 8.81 -2.56
CA ASN A 159 3.00 7.71 -3.01
C ASN A 159 3.94 7.24 -1.90
N ASN A 160 4.48 8.14 -1.08
CA ASN A 160 5.32 7.79 0.06
C ASN A 160 4.54 7.07 1.18
N SER A 161 3.25 7.37 1.33
CA SER A 161 2.37 6.70 2.31
C SER A 161 1.78 5.36 1.82
N GLY A 162 2.35 4.75 0.78
CA GLY A 162 1.92 3.44 0.28
C GLY A 162 1.08 3.46 -1.00
N GLY A 163 0.95 4.61 -1.66
CA GLY A 163 0.34 4.74 -2.98
C GLY A 163 -1.14 5.11 -2.97
N MET A 164 -1.64 5.55 -4.13
CA MET A 164 -3.03 6.01 -4.29
C MET A 164 -4.06 4.95 -3.95
N LEU A 165 -3.82 3.69 -4.32
CA LEU A 165 -4.79 2.61 -4.09
C LEU A 165 -5.00 2.35 -2.59
N ARG A 166 -3.95 2.43 -1.77
CA ARG A 166 -4.09 2.29 -0.30
C ARG A 166 -4.91 3.43 0.29
N GLN A 167 -4.67 4.66 -0.15
CA GLN A 167 -5.45 5.82 0.32
C GLN A 167 -6.91 5.73 -0.12
N PHE A 168 -7.17 5.27 -1.34
CA PHE A 168 -8.51 5.00 -1.82
C PHE A 168 -9.22 3.91 -0.99
N ASN A 169 -8.54 2.80 -0.71
CA ASN A 169 -9.06 1.73 0.15
C ASN A 169 -9.36 2.23 1.57
N ARG A 170 -8.51 3.13 2.12
CA ARG A 170 -8.75 3.78 3.42
C ARG A 170 -9.98 4.69 3.38
N LEU A 171 -10.21 5.42 2.29
CA LEU A 171 -11.38 6.28 2.12
C LEU A 171 -12.67 5.45 2.05
N ILE A 172 -12.66 4.34 1.31
CA ILE A 172 -13.84 3.47 1.13
C ILE A 172 -14.08 2.56 2.34
N ALA A 173 -13.08 2.36 3.20
CA ALA A 173 -13.18 1.52 4.41
C ALA A 173 -13.67 0.09 4.11
N SER A 174 -13.04 -0.55 3.12
CA SER A 174 -13.40 -1.90 2.65
C SER A 174 -12.61 -3.01 3.34
N SER A 175 -13.24 -4.18 3.51
CA SER A 175 -12.61 -5.40 4.03
C SER A 175 -11.48 -5.90 3.11
N SER A 176 -11.66 -5.85 1.79
CA SER A 176 -10.65 -6.24 0.80
C SER A 176 -9.37 -5.40 0.89
N GLY A 177 -9.49 -4.12 1.24
CA GLY A 177 -8.35 -3.24 1.48
C GLY A 177 -7.52 -3.68 2.69
N VAL A 178 -8.20 -4.10 3.76
CA VAL A 178 -7.56 -4.63 4.97
C VAL A 178 -6.90 -5.98 4.71
N GLU A 179 -7.54 -6.86 3.93
CA GLU A 179 -6.96 -8.14 3.54
C GLU A 179 -5.69 -7.96 2.70
N SER A 180 -5.73 -7.08 1.70
CA SER A 180 -4.54 -6.74 0.89
C SER A 180 -3.40 -6.21 1.75
N LEU A 181 -3.69 -5.34 2.73
CA LEU A 181 -2.68 -4.81 3.63
C LEU A 181 -2.11 -5.89 4.56
N TYR A 182 -2.97 -6.75 5.10
CA TYR A 182 -2.59 -7.86 5.96
C TYR A 182 -1.70 -8.86 5.20
N ASN A 183 -2.05 -9.21 3.97
CA ASN A 183 -1.23 -10.11 3.15
C ASN A 183 0.13 -9.49 2.77
N ALA A 184 0.19 -8.17 2.58
CA ALA A 184 1.43 -7.48 2.22
C ALA A 184 2.36 -7.21 3.42
N SER A 185 1.84 -7.06 4.63
CA SER A 185 2.63 -6.56 5.78
C SER A 185 2.38 -7.28 7.11
N GLY A 186 1.43 -8.22 7.19
CA GLY A 186 1.08 -8.93 8.43
C GLY A 186 2.16 -9.89 8.94
N ALA A 187 3.11 -10.29 8.07
CA ALA A 187 4.26 -11.10 8.48
C ALA A 187 5.36 -10.28 9.18
N THR A 188 5.46 -8.97 8.88
CA THR A 188 6.55 -8.09 9.34
C THR A 188 6.10 -7.00 10.30
N ASN A 189 4.79 -6.74 10.39
CA ASN A 189 4.21 -5.67 11.17
C ASN A 189 2.87 -6.09 11.79
N LEU A 190 2.56 -5.51 12.95
CA LEU A 190 1.23 -5.58 13.53
C LEU A 190 0.26 -4.77 12.66
N ILE A 191 -0.91 -5.33 12.35
CA ILE A 191 -1.95 -4.62 11.60
C ILE A 191 -3.03 -4.17 12.58
N LYS A 192 -3.21 -2.86 12.72
CA LYS A 192 -4.26 -2.27 13.55
C LYS A 192 -5.46 -1.94 12.68
N ALA A 193 -6.59 -2.59 12.92
CA ALA A 193 -7.84 -2.30 12.26
C ALA A 193 -8.71 -1.40 13.13
N ARG A 194 -9.12 -0.25 12.60
CA ARG A 194 -10.22 0.55 13.13
C ARG A 194 -11.53 0.03 12.54
N ILE A 195 -12.42 -0.38 13.42
CA ILE A 195 -13.66 -1.08 13.07
C ILE A 195 -14.83 -0.25 13.57
N GLN A 196 -15.80 -0.02 12.69
CA GLN A 196 -17.10 0.55 13.02
C GLN A 196 -18.18 -0.44 12.59
N GLY A 197 -19.07 -0.78 13.52
CA GLY A 197 -20.14 -1.72 13.25
C GLY A 197 -21.04 -1.93 14.45
N VAL A 198 -21.71 -3.08 14.46
CA VAL A 198 -22.65 -3.48 15.52
C VAL A 198 -22.35 -4.87 16.03
N ARG A 199 -22.65 -5.16 17.30
CA ARG A 199 -22.53 -6.53 17.81
C ARG A 199 -23.59 -7.43 17.17
N GLY A 200 -23.22 -8.67 16.91
CA GLY A 200 -24.15 -9.68 16.36
C GLY A 200 -25.29 -10.04 17.32
N SER A 201 -25.05 -9.99 18.63
CA SER A 201 -25.99 -10.38 19.68
C SER A 201 -27.07 -9.34 19.97
N ASP A 202 -26.68 -8.12 20.35
CA ASP A 202 -27.58 -7.07 20.84
C ASP A 202 -27.71 -5.85 19.92
N ARG A 203 -26.99 -5.86 18.78
CA ARG A 203 -26.91 -4.74 17.83
C ARG A 203 -26.40 -3.42 18.44
N SER A 204 -25.76 -3.47 19.61
CA SER A 204 -25.09 -2.29 20.17
C SER A 204 -23.93 -1.86 19.27
N ARG A 205 -23.69 -0.55 19.18
CA ARG A 205 -22.61 -0.01 18.36
C ARG A 205 -21.25 -0.36 18.93
N VAL A 206 -20.34 -0.75 18.05
CA VAL A 206 -18.93 -1.00 18.36
C VAL A 206 -18.09 -0.11 17.47
N GLU A 207 -17.28 0.72 18.09
CA GLU A 207 -16.27 1.52 17.42
C GLU A 207 -14.98 1.45 18.23
N GLY A 208 -13.89 1.07 17.59
CA GLY A 208 -12.61 0.94 18.27
C GLY A 208 -11.49 0.42 17.38
N ASP A 209 -10.29 0.42 17.96
CA ASP A 209 -9.08 -0.10 17.33
C ASP A 209 -8.81 -1.51 17.86
N PHE A 210 -8.61 -2.45 16.94
CA PHE A 210 -8.38 -3.86 17.21
C PHE A 210 -7.12 -4.33 16.48
N LEU A 211 -6.41 -5.30 17.07
CA LEU A 211 -5.29 -5.95 16.40
C LEU A 211 -5.80 -7.08 15.52
N VAL A 212 -5.45 -7.11 14.24
CA VAL A 212 -5.78 -8.22 13.35
C VAL A 212 -4.81 -9.37 13.60
N ILE A 213 -5.33 -10.53 14.02
CA ILE A 213 -4.54 -11.73 14.27
C ILE A 213 -4.46 -12.60 13.02
N GLN A 214 -5.59 -12.81 12.34
CA GLN A 214 -5.67 -13.57 11.09
C GLN A 214 -6.93 -13.27 10.27
N THR A 215 -6.88 -13.63 8.99
CA THR A 215 -8.06 -13.75 8.13
C THR A 215 -8.85 -15.01 8.48
N HIS A 216 -10.18 -14.93 8.42
CA HIS A 216 -11.06 -16.08 8.68
C HIS A 216 -12.38 -15.92 7.90
N GLY A 217 -12.61 -16.80 6.92
CA GLY A 217 -13.74 -16.68 5.98
C GLY A 217 -13.69 -15.35 5.22
N ALA A 218 -14.82 -14.66 5.09
CA ALA A 218 -14.92 -13.31 4.55
C ALA A 218 -14.62 -12.20 5.59
N GLY A 219 -14.04 -12.55 6.74
CA GLY A 219 -13.77 -11.65 7.85
C GLY A 219 -12.38 -11.81 8.46
N PHE A 220 -12.23 -11.30 9.67
CA PHE A 220 -10.98 -11.28 10.42
C PHE A 220 -11.21 -11.68 11.87
N ILE A 221 -10.24 -12.37 12.45
CA ILE A 221 -10.17 -12.55 13.90
C ILE A 221 -9.31 -11.43 14.46
N VAL A 222 -9.90 -10.65 15.37
CA VAL A 222 -9.28 -9.46 15.94
C VAL A 222 -9.24 -9.53 17.45
N GLN A 223 -8.26 -8.85 18.05
CA GLN A 223 -8.11 -8.72 19.49
C GLN A 223 -8.29 -7.26 19.94
N SER A 224 -9.10 -7.07 20.98
CA SER A 224 -9.26 -5.79 21.69
C SER A 224 -8.03 -5.49 22.55
N ALA A 225 -7.84 -4.21 22.92
CA ALA A 225 -6.80 -3.80 23.86
C ALA A 225 -6.91 -4.50 25.23
N ARG A 226 -8.09 -4.99 25.60
CA ARG A 226 -8.35 -5.76 26.82
C ARG A 226 -8.01 -7.25 26.71
N GLY A 227 -7.60 -7.71 25.53
CA GLY A 227 -7.29 -9.11 25.25
C GLY A 227 -8.45 -9.95 24.73
N GLU A 228 -9.67 -9.39 24.69
CA GLU A 228 -10.88 -10.05 24.17
C GLU A 228 -10.76 -10.32 22.66
N ILE A 229 -11.23 -11.48 22.20
CA ILE A 229 -11.15 -11.89 20.79
C ILE A 229 -12.54 -11.86 20.16
N TYR A 230 -12.62 -11.30 18.96
CA TYR A 230 -13.86 -11.19 18.19
C TYR A 230 -13.65 -11.64 16.74
N LYS A 231 -14.64 -12.30 16.16
CA LYS A 231 -14.75 -12.41 14.70
C LYS A 231 -15.48 -11.18 14.17
N VAL A 232 -14.83 -10.49 13.26
CA VAL A 232 -15.35 -9.31 12.55
C VAL A 232 -15.60 -9.69 11.10
N GLY A 233 -16.81 -9.43 10.60
CA GLY A 233 -17.13 -9.64 9.19
C GLY A 233 -18.58 -9.33 8.90
N THR A 234 -19.03 -9.62 7.68
CA THR A 234 -20.43 -9.48 7.27
C THR A 234 -21.22 -10.79 7.39
N GLU A 235 -20.56 -11.88 7.78
CA GLU A 235 -21.14 -13.22 7.87
C GLU A 235 -21.97 -13.42 9.16
N ALA A 236 -22.95 -14.32 9.08
CA ALA A 236 -23.64 -14.85 10.26
C ALA A 236 -22.65 -15.57 11.19
N GLY A 237 -22.80 -15.37 12.51
CA GLY A 237 -21.88 -15.91 13.51
C GLY A 237 -20.66 -15.02 13.83
N SER A 238 -20.54 -13.86 13.17
CA SER A 238 -19.56 -12.82 13.55
C SER A 238 -20.03 -12.10 14.81
N GLN A 239 -19.17 -11.97 15.82
CA GLN A 239 -19.49 -11.21 17.03
C GLN A 239 -19.62 -9.71 16.74
N ILE A 240 -18.85 -9.21 15.77
CA ILE A 240 -18.93 -7.83 15.29
C ILE A 240 -19.28 -7.86 13.80
N ILE A 241 -20.43 -7.29 13.46
CA ILE A 241 -20.85 -7.09 12.08
C ILE A 241 -20.26 -5.76 11.62
N SER A 242 -19.27 -5.79 10.74
CA SER A 242 -18.58 -4.57 10.30
C SER A 242 -19.38 -3.82 9.23
N GLU A 243 -19.63 -2.54 9.48
CA GLU A 243 -20.17 -1.60 8.49
C GLU A 243 -19.04 -0.90 7.75
N ARG A 244 -17.96 -0.55 8.47
CA ARG A 244 -16.75 0.06 7.92
C ARG A 244 -15.52 -0.52 8.62
N ILE A 245 -14.48 -0.80 7.84
CA ILE A 245 -13.21 -1.28 8.38
C ILE A 245 -12.04 -0.62 7.66
N THR A 246 -11.11 -0.08 8.42
CA THR A 246 -9.85 0.48 7.90
C THR A 246 -8.69 -0.11 8.68
N ALA A 247 -7.54 -0.29 8.06
CA ALA A 247 -6.36 -0.78 8.75
C ALA A 247 -5.12 0.06 8.44
N ASP A 248 -4.26 0.17 9.45
CA ASP A 248 -2.98 0.85 9.39
C ASP A 248 -1.86 -0.10 9.84
N VAL A 249 -0.68 0.06 9.23
CA VAL A 249 0.52 -0.70 9.59
C VAL A 249 1.09 -0.15 10.90
N GLY A 250 1.14 -1.01 11.91
CA GLY A 250 1.68 -0.71 13.24
C GLY A 250 3.16 -1.05 13.39
N LYS A 251 3.56 -1.29 14.65
CA LYS A 251 4.94 -1.63 15.02
C LYS A 251 5.43 -2.89 14.28
N ALA A 252 6.72 -2.93 13.99
CA ALA A 252 7.34 -4.13 13.43
C ALA A 252 7.12 -5.33 14.37
N ALA A 253 6.69 -6.45 13.81
CA ALA A 253 6.48 -7.68 14.54
C ALA A 253 6.75 -8.87 13.63
N ILE A 254 7.38 -9.91 14.18
CA ILE A 254 7.66 -11.14 13.44
C ILE A 254 6.65 -12.18 13.90
N THR A 255 5.89 -12.70 12.93
CA THR A 255 4.95 -13.79 13.15
C THR A 255 5.59 -15.11 12.76
N THR A 256 5.78 -16.00 13.73
CA THR A 256 6.30 -17.37 13.52
C THR A 256 5.19 -18.36 13.83
N ILE A 257 5.10 -19.43 13.05
CA ILE A 257 4.18 -20.55 13.30
C ILE A 257 5.03 -21.79 13.54
N GLU A 258 4.88 -22.39 14.72
CA GLU A 258 5.59 -23.61 15.11
C GLU A 258 4.57 -24.75 15.24
N PRO A 259 4.70 -25.84 14.45
CA PRO A 259 3.85 -27.02 14.61
C PRO A 259 4.30 -27.82 15.83
N VAL A 260 3.33 -28.32 16.60
CA VAL A 260 3.54 -29.18 17.77
C VAL A 260 2.62 -30.38 17.65
N ALA A 261 3.20 -31.58 17.64
CA ALA A 261 2.45 -32.83 17.72
C ALA A 261 2.53 -33.34 19.16
N LEU A 262 1.41 -33.81 19.68
CA LEU A 262 1.27 -34.32 21.04
C LEU A 262 0.93 -35.82 20.97
N GLU A 263 1.68 -36.62 21.72
CA GLU A 263 1.51 -38.07 21.86
C GLU A 263 1.30 -38.43 23.34
N GLU A 264 0.10 -38.16 23.86
CA GLU A 264 -0.26 -38.36 25.28
C GLU A 264 0.64 -37.56 26.22
N GLU A 265 0.85 -36.29 25.89
CA GLU A 265 1.66 -35.37 26.69
C GLU A 265 0.78 -34.39 27.47
N GLN A 266 1.29 -33.93 28.62
CA GLN A 266 0.61 -32.91 29.41
C GLN A 266 0.74 -31.53 28.75
N LEU A 267 -0.40 -30.88 28.48
CA LEU A 267 -0.42 -29.61 27.75
C LEU A 267 0.37 -28.50 28.47
N LEU A 268 0.36 -28.46 29.80
CA LEU A 268 1.12 -27.47 30.55
C LEU A 268 2.63 -27.55 30.24
N GLU A 269 3.21 -28.75 30.23
CA GLU A 269 4.65 -28.94 30.02
C GLU A 269 5.07 -28.52 28.61
N VAL A 270 4.25 -28.87 27.61
CA VAL A 270 4.52 -28.60 26.19
C VAL A 270 4.31 -27.13 25.84
N LEU A 271 3.34 -26.46 26.46
CA LEU A 271 2.98 -25.08 26.15
C LEU A 271 3.77 -24.03 26.94
N THR A 272 4.30 -24.38 28.12
CA THR A 272 5.08 -23.46 28.97
C THR A 272 6.29 -22.82 28.27
N PRO A 273 7.09 -23.54 27.45
CA PRO A 273 8.21 -22.96 26.70
C PRO A 273 7.83 -21.81 25.74
N PHE A 274 6.57 -21.76 25.33
CA PHE A 274 6.04 -20.73 24.44
C PHE A 274 5.56 -19.48 25.18
N ASN A 275 5.43 -19.52 26.51
CA ASN A 275 5.02 -18.38 27.31
C ASN A 275 6.17 -17.36 27.47
N ARG A 276 6.43 -16.59 26.43
CA ARG A 276 7.52 -15.60 26.38
C ARG A 276 7.01 -14.19 26.74
N VAL A 277 7.75 -13.48 27.58
CA VAL A 277 7.42 -12.11 27.97
C VAL A 277 7.42 -11.18 26.75
N GLY A 278 6.29 -10.52 26.49
CA GLY A 278 6.13 -9.57 25.39
C GLY A 278 5.79 -10.19 24.04
N ALA A 279 5.60 -11.52 23.97
CA ALA A 279 5.06 -12.20 22.79
C ALA A 279 3.55 -12.44 22.95
N MET A 280 2.79 -12.23 21.89
CA MET A 280 1.40 -12.68 21.83
C MET A 280 1.38 -14.08 21.22
N VAL A 281 0.87 -15.06 21.97
CA VAL A 281 0.89 -16.47 21.54
C VAL A 281 -0.52 -17.00 21.44
N PHE A 282 -0.84 -17.57 20.28
CA PHE A 282 -2.13 -18.14 19.96
C PHE A 282 -1.96 -19.60 19.53
N VAL A 283 -2.82 -20.46 20.04
CA VAL A 283 -2.82 -21.90 19.76
C VAL A 283 -4.02 -22.23 18.87
N SER A 284 -3.78 -22.96 17.79
CA SER A 284 -4.83 -23.44 16.88
C SER A 284 -4.59 -24.91 16.54
N GLY A 285 -5.63 -25.72 16.49
CA GLY A 285 -5.50 -27.14 16.21
C GLY A 285 -6.66 -27.97 16.76
N GLN A 286 -6.51 -29.29 16.67
CA GLN A 286 -7.47 -30.24 17.23
C GLN A 286 -6.71 -31.20 18.15
N LEU A 287 -7.32 -31.44 19.31
CA LEU A 287 -6.81 -32.30 20.36
C LEU A 287 -7.87 -33.32 20.72
N SER A 288 -7.45 -34.55 21.03
CA SER A 288 -8.24 -35.50 21.80
C SER A 288 -7.75 -35.43 23.24
N VAL A 289 -8.66 -35.34 24.20
CA VAL A 289 -8.34 -35.16 25.62
C VAL A 289 -8.87 -36.32 26.44
N ASP A 290 -8.10 -36.78 27.41
CA ASP A 290 -8.40 -37.99 28.19
C ASP A 290 -9.57 -37.83 29.16
N ASP A 291 -9.74 -36.64 29.76
CA ASP A 291 -10.85 -36.35 30.68
C ASP A 291 -11.69 -35.14 30.21
N PRO A 292 -12.56 -35.32 29.21
CA PRO A 292 -13.39 -34.24 28.69
C PRO A 292 -14.44 -33.75 29.70
N GLU A 293 -14.83 -34.55 30.68
CA GLU A 293 -15.86 -34.20 31.68
C GLU A 293 -15.36 -33.13 32.67
N SER A 294 -14.05 -33.10 32.92
CA SER A 294 -13.40 -32.07 33.74
C SER A 294 -13.38 -30.68 33.08
N ILE A 295 -13.54 -30.61 31.76
CA ILE A 295 -13.36 -29.38 30.98
C ILE A 295 -14.65 -28.56 30.95
N LYS A 296 -14.72 -27.52 31.79
CA LYS A 296 -15.84 -26.57 31.78
C LYS A 296 -15.58 -25.38 30.86
N LEU A 297 -15.88 -25.54 29.56
CA LEU A 297 -15.92 -24.43 28.62
C LEU A 297 -17.29 -23.74 28.68
N THR A 298 -17.37 -22.59 29.35
CA THR A 298 -18.54 -21.71 29.24
C THR A 298 -18.36 -20.77 28.05
N PRO A 299 -19.17 -20.88 26.99
CA PRO A 299 -19.08 -19.99 25.84
C PRO A 299 -19.62 -18.60 26.20
N ASP A 300 -18.82 -17.56 25.97
CA ASP A 300 -19.27 -16.18 26.05
C ASP A 300 -19.90 -15.78 24.70
N PRO A 301 -21.21 -15.43 24.65
CA PRO A 301 -21.88 -15.07 23.41
C PRO A 301 -21.32 -13.79 22.76
N TYR A 302 -20.58 -12.97 23.52
CA TYR A 302 -19.96 -11.75 23.01
C TYR A 302 -18.56 -11.97 22.46
N GLN A 303 -17.91 -13.11 22.75
CA GLN A 303 -16.55 -13.40 22.29
C GLN A 303 -16.53 -14.50 21.23
N PHE A 304 -15.47 -14.49 20.44
CA PHE A 304 -15.23 -15.58 19.50
C PHE A 304 -15.03 -16.88 20.28
N PRO A 305 -15.75 -17.97 19.94
CA PRO A 305 -15.58 -19.26 20.62
C PRO A 305 -14.29 -19.94 20.13
N TYR A 306 -13.16 -19.46 20.66
CA TYR A 306 -11.80 -19.92 20.34
C TYR A 306 -11.45 -21.30 20.94
N MET A 307 -12.28 -21.82 21.85
CA MET A 307 -12.22 -23.22 22.31
C MET A 307 -13.61 -23.84 22.21
N ARG A 308 -13.71 -25.03 21.60
CA ARG A 308 -14.95 -25.81 21.57
C ARG A 308 -14.63 -27.27 21.86
N ALA A 309 -15.32 -27.84 22.84
CA ALA A 309 -15.26 -29.26 23.15
C ALA A 309 -16.48 -29.97 22.53
N SER A 310 -16.25 -31.16 21.98
CA SER A 310 -17.27 -32.05 21.43
C SER A 310 -16.85 -33.48 21.71
N GLY A 311 -17.43 -34.08 22.75
CA GLY A 311 -17.00 -35.37 23.27
C GLY A 311 -15.55 -35.29 23.77
N GLU A 312 -14.71 -36.22 23.33
CA GLU A 312 -13.27 -36.28 23.64
C GLU A 312 -12.45 -35.27 22.83
N SER A 313 -13.02 -34.69 21.77
CA SER A 313 -12.30 -33.75 20.91
C SER A 313 -12.44 -32.29 21.37
N VAL A 314 -11.32 -31.58 21.45
CA VAL A 314 -11.23 -30.15 21.70
C VAL A 314 -10.62 -29.46 20.48
N SER A 315 -11.40 -28.57 19.88
CA SER A 315 -10.94 -27.70 18.80
C SER A 315 -10.53 -26.34 19.34
N LEU A 316 -9.31 -25.92 18.99
CA LEU A 316 -8.72 -24.64 19.34
C LEU A 316 -8.59 -23.79 18.07
N GLU A 317 -9.06 -22.56 18.11
CA GLU A 317 -8.94 -21.63 17.01
C GLU A 317 -8.53 -20.24 17.53
N VAL A 318 -7.26 -19.89 17.34
CA VAL A 318 -6.67 -18.65 17.84
C VAL A 318 -6.86 -18.48 19.34
N ALA A 319 -6.76 -19.57 20.10
CA ALA A 319 -6.93 -19.55 21.54
C ALA A 319 -5.70 -18.89 22.21
N PRO A 320 -5.87 -17.88 23.07
CA PRO A 320 -4.75 -17.28 23.80
C PRO A 320 -4.05 -18.33 24.67
N LEU A 321 -2.72 -18.38 24.63
CA LEU A 321 -1.93 -19.38 25.37
C LEU A 321 -2.31 -19.46 26.86
N ASN A 322 -2.47 -18.31 27.53
CA ASN A 322 -2.83 -18.26 28.95
C ASN A 322 -4.19 -18.91 29.23
N GLN A 323 -5.16 -18.72 28.35
CA GLN A 323 -6.50 -19.30 28.47
C GLN A 323 -6.48 -20.81 28.22
N VAL A 324 -5.63 -21.29 27.29
CA VAL A 324 -5.43 -22.73 27.06
C VAL A 324 -4.77 -23.37 28.27
N ILE A 325 -3.71 -22.78 28.81
CA ILE A 325 -3.02 -23.30 30.00
C ILE A 325 -3.95 -23.35 31.21
N GLU A 326 -4.74 -22.29 31.45
CA GLU A 326 -5.65 -22.22 32.60
C GLU A 326 -6.75 -23.29 32.55
N LYS A 327 -7.30 -23.58 31.35
CA LYS A 327 -8.45 -24.49 31.22
C LYS A 327 -8.08 -25.93 30.87
N LEU A 328 -6.97 -26.13 30.18
CA LEU A 328 -6.55 -27.41 29.61
C LEU A 328 -5.16 -27.84 30.08
N GLY A 329 -4.43 -27.04 30.85
CA GLY A 329 -3.03 -27.32 31.18
C GLY A 329 -2.80 -28.65 31.90
N GLU A 330 -3.73 -29.04 32.80
CA GLU A 330 -3.62 -30.30 33.54
C GLU A 330 -3.97 -31.54 32.72
N GLN A 331 -4.55 -31.35 31.52
CA GLN A 331 -5.01 -32.44 30.68
C GLN A 331 -3.87 -33.06 29.87
N PHE A 332 -3.94 -34.37 29.72
CA PHE A 332 -3.17 -35.12 28.74
C PHE A 332 -3.94 -35.14 27.42
N ALA A 333 -3.23 -34.86 26.33
CA ALA A 333 -3.85 -34.74 25.03
C ALA A 333 -3.01 -35.38 23.93
N THR A 334 -3.71 -35.87 22.91
CA THR A 334 -3.12 -36.33 21.65
C THR A 334 -3.63 -35.47 20.49
N GLY A 335 -2.76 -35.12 19.55
CA GLY A 335 -3.18 -34.36 18.37
C GLY A 335 -2.14 -33.38 17.84
N ASN A 336 -2.60 -32.49 16.96
CA ASN A 336 -1.73 -31.55 16.27
C ASN A 336 -2.14 -30.11 16.56
N LEU A 337 -1.17 -29.32 16.99
CA LEU A 337 -1.29 -27.90 17.26
C LEU A 337 -0.38 -27.08 16.36
N GLN A 338 -0.79 -25.86 16.10
CA GLN A 338 -0.02 -24.80 15.50
C GLN A 338 0.04 -23.64 16.48
N ILE A 339 1.25 -23.32 16.90
CA ILE A 339 1.51 -22.23 17.84
C ILE A 339 1.96 -21.03 17.03
N ARG A 340 1.10 -20.01 16.97
CA ARG A 340 1.41 -18.73 16.35
C ARG A 340 1.99 -17.79 17.40
N ILE A 341 3.22 -17.37 17.19
CA ILE A 341 3.96 -16.46 18.05
C ILE A 341 4.12 -15.14 17.32
N ILE A 342 3.56 -14.06 17.87
CA ILE A 342 3.71 -12.71 17.35
C ILE A 342 4.64 -11.95 18.30
N ASN A 343 5.89 -11.79 17.88
CA ASN A 343 6.91 -11.03 18.61
C ASN A 343 6.89 -9.59 18.14
N ALA A 344 6.30 -8.68 18.91
CA ALA A 344 6.45 -7.26 18.65
C ALA A 344 7.91 -6.88 18.89
N ALA A 345 8.59 -6.33 17.88
CA ALA A 345 9.95 -5.84 18.04
C ALA A 345 9.92 -4.75 19.12
N GLN A 346 10.49 -5.03 20.30
CA GLN A 346 10.79 -3.99 21.26
C GLN A 346 11.84 -3.11 20.59
N THR A 347 11.40 -1.95 20.09
CA THR A 347 12.32 -0.88 19.76
C THR A 347 13.09 -0.62 21.05
N THR A 348 14.41 -0.77 21.02
CA THR A 348 15.33 -0.49 22.11
C THR A 348 15.19 0.97 22.52
N ALA A 349 14.21 1.25 23.35
CA ALA A 349 13.97 2.51 24.02
C ALA A 349 13.16 2.18 25.26
N THR A 350 13.87 2.05 26.37
CA THR A 350 13.34 2.05 27.73
C THR A 350 12.29 3.14 27.89
N SER A 351 11.01 2.78 27.83
CA SER A 351 9.95 3.54 28.48
C SER A 351 8.70 2.66 28.68
N ASN A 352 8.41 2.46 29.97
CA ASN A 352 7.21 1.92 30.59
C ASN A 352 5.99 1.68 29.69
N PHE A 353 5.67 0.39 29.51
CA PHE A 353 4.47 -0.16 28.85
C PHE A 353 3.13 0.19 29.56
N LYS A 354 3.15 1.01 30.62
CA LYS A 354 1.98 1.32 31.46
C LYS A 354 1.32 2.68 31.19
N ALA A 355 1.79 3.48 30.24
CA ALA A 355 1.34 4.86 30.08
C ALA A 355 0.75 5.23 28.69
N GLN A 356 0.38 4.25 27.85
CA GLN A 356 -0.24 4.54 26.53
C GLN A 356 -1.70 4.06 26.38
N PHE A 357 -2.38 3.82 27.50
CA PHE A 357 -3.84 3.66 27.53
C PHE A 357 -4.42 4.63 28.57
N SER A 358 -4.46 5.91 28.19
CA SER A 358 -5.31 6.94 28.79
C SER A 358 -5.91 7.78 27.67
#